data_AF-A0A7C4FWV0-F1
#
_entry.id   AF-A0A7C4FWV0-F1
#
_cell.length_a   1.000
_cell.length_b   1.000
_cell.length_c   1.000
_cell.angle_alpha   90.00
_cell.angle_beta   90.00
_cell.angle_gamma   90.00
#
_symmetry.space_group_name_H-M   'P 1'
#
loop_
_entity.id
_entity.type
_entity.pdbx_description
1 polymer ?
#
loop_
_entity_poly.entity_id
_entity_poly.type
_entity_poly.pdbx_seq_one_letter_code
_entity_poly.pdbx_strand_id
1 'polypeptide(L)'
;MKRVKKDEVYQNLSGFLADKGIELKPGSYTQKIQSACQLLTEAINLGQQGLDRAKAEIDRKLERMRQVIHEKTAPRQPASSASPPPPPATATAAPRRPAGRKARRPAAGKGSIRRKSAR
;
A
#
# COMPACT_ATOMS: atom_id res chain seq x y z
N MET A 1 12.66 -7.50 -5.37
CA MET A 1 13.96 -8.23 -5.45
C MET A 1 15.16 -7.27 -5.30
N LYS A 2 16.42 -7.73 -5.31
CA LYS A 2 17.60 -6.84 -5.44
C LYS A 2 17.69 -6.33 -6.89
N ARG A 3 17.73 -5.01 -7.08
CA ARG A 3 17.94 -4.38 -8.40
C ARG A 3 19.39 -4.51 -8.84
N VAL A 4 19.59 -4.73 -10.14
CA VAL A 4 20.91 -4.81 -10.77
C VAL A 4 21.42 -3.40 -11.04
N LYS A 5 22.70 -3.10 -10.73
CA LYS A 5 23.32 -1.80 -11.01
C LYS A 5 23.76 -1.71 -12.47
N LYS A 6 23.69 -0.52 -13.07
CA LYS A 6 23.97 -0.29 -14.50
C LYS A 6 25.35 -0.80 -14.95
N ASP A 7 26.36 -0.63 -14.13
CA ASP A 7 27.74 -1.01 -14.47
C ASP A 7 28.11 -2.43 -14.02
N GLU A 8 27.29 -3.07 -13.18
CA GLU A 8 27.54 -4.41 -12.63
C GLU A 8 27.48 -5.50 -13.71
N VAL A 9 26.54 -5.37 -14.67
CA VAL A 9 26.47 -6.27 -15.84
C VAL A 9 27.70 -6.12 -16.72
N TYR A 10 28.16 -4.88 -16.94
CA TYR A 10 29.37 -4.63 -17.74
C TYR A 10 30.63 -5.16 -17.06
N GLN A 11 30.80 -4.91 -15.76
CA GLN A 11 31.96 -5.39 -14.98
C GLN A 11 32.03 -6.92 -14.92
N ASN A 12 30.89 -7.58 -14.69
CA ASN A 12 30.82 -9.05 -14.70
C ASN A 12 31.13 -9.62 -16.10
N LEU A 13 30.67 -8.96 -17.16
CA LEU A 13 30.97 -9.36 -18.54
C LEU A 13 32.44 -9.11 -18.91
N SER A 14 33.04 -7.99 -18.51
CA SER A 14 34.47 -7.74 -18.74
C SER A 14 35.36 -8.70 -17.95
N GLY A 15 35.01 -9.03 -16.71
CA GLY A 15 35.71 -10.05 -15.92
C GLY A 15 35.62 -11.42 -16.57
N PHE A 16 34.42 -11.87 -16.93
CA PHE A 16 34.22 -13.15 -17.63
C PHE A 16 34.98 -13.22 -18.96
N LEU A 17 35.05 -12.14 -19.74
CA LEU A 17 35.82 -12.10 -20.97
C LEU A 17 37.34 -12.13 -20.70
N ALA A 18 37.82 -11.41 -19.68
CA ALA A 18 39.22 -11.47 -19.27
C ALA A 18 39.64 -12.88 -18.83
N ASP A 19 38.79 -13.60 -18.09
CA ASP A 19 38.99 -15.02 -17.71
C ASP A 19 39.05 -15.96 -18.93
N LYS A 20 38.56 -15.53 -20.09
CA LYS A 20 38.67 -16.23 -21.39
C LYS A 20 39.81 -15.71 -22.26
N GLY A 21 40.65 -14.81 -21.75
CA GLY A 21 41.75 -14.18 -22.50
C GLY A 21 41.30 -13.09 -23.48
N ILE A 22 40.05 -12.61 -23.38
CA ILE A 22 39.49 -11.57 -24.24
C ILE A 22 39.48 -10.24 -23.47
N GLU A 23 40.45 -9.38 -23.77
CA GLU A 23 40.60 -8.09 -23.09
C GLU A 23 39.82 -6.97 -23.80
N LEU A 24 38.84 -6.38 -23.11
CA LEU A 24 38.00 -5.30 -23.62
C LEU A 24 38.73 -3.94 -23.56
N LYS A 25 39.55 -3.66 -24.58
CA LYS A 25 40.25 -2.38 -24.72
C LYS A 25 39.29 -1.19 -24.91
N PRO A 26 39.61 0.00 -24.35
CA PRO A 26 38.77 1.19 -24.48
C PRO A 26 38.66 1.66 -25.93
N GLY A 27 37.42 1.80 -26.43
CA GLY A 27 37.13 2.20 -27.80
C GLY A 27 35.62 2.20 -28.10
N SER A 28 35.26 2.47 -29.34
CA SER A 28 33.84 2.56 -29.75
C SER A 28 33.07 1.24 -29.63
N TYR A 29 33.77 0.09 -29.71
CA TYR A 29 33.18 -1.24 -29.53
C TYR A 29 32.82 -1.52 -28.07
N THR A 30 33.71 -1.23 -27.13
CA THR A 30 33.44 -1.33 -25.67
C THR A 30 32.34 -0.39 -25.23
N GLN A 31 32.28 0.84 -25.78
CA GLN A 31 31.16 1.76 -25.51
C GLN A 31 29.80 1.19 -25.97
N LYS A 32 29.74 0.54 -27.15
CA LYS A 32 28.52 -0.13 -27.61
C LYS A 32 28.11 -1.29 -26.70
N ILE A 33 29.07 -2.09 -26.23
CA ILE A 33 28.82 -3.16 -25.24
C ILE A 33 28.30 -2.56 -23.93
N GLN A 34 28.92 -1.51 -23.41
CA GLN A 34 28.49 -0.84 -22.18
C GLN A 34 27.04 -0.31 -22.30
N SER A 35 26.70 0.36 -23.40
CA SER A 35 25.33 0.81 -23.68
C SER A 35 24.33 -0.35 -23.78
N ALA A 36 24.72 -1.48 -24.39
CA ALA A 36 23.88 -2.68 -24.44
C ALA A 36 23.67 -3.30 -23.04
N CYS A 37 24.71 -3.36 -22.21
CA CYS A 37 24.62 -3.80 -20.81
C CYS A 37 23.72 -2.87 -19.98
N GLN A 38 23.75 -1.56 -20.22
CA GLN A 38 22.85 -0.59 -19.56
C GLN A 38 21.39 -0.82 -19.93
N LEU A 39 21.06 -0.96 -21.23
CA LEU A 39 19.71 -1.26 -21.71
C LEU A 39 19.19 -2.59 -21.14
N LEU A 40 20.04 -3.62 -21.13
CA LEU A 40 19.72 -4.94 -20.59
C LEU A 40 19.49 -4.88 -19.06
N THR A 41 20.26 -4.06 -18.34
CA THR A 41 20.04 -3.80 -16.91
C THR A 41 18.69 -3.12 -16.64
N GLU A 42 18.30 -2.16 -17.46
CA GLU A 42 17.00 -1.50 -17.34
C GLU A 42 15.84 -2.46 -17.65
N ALA A 43 15.97 -3.29 -18.67
CA ALA A 43 15.01 -4.34 -19.00
C ALA A 43 14.85 -5.37 -17.88
N ILE A 44 15.95 -5.85 -17.27
CA ILE A 44 15.90 -6.76 -16.11
C ILE A 44 15.20 -6.09 -14.92
N ASN A 45 15.57 -4.85 -14.60
CA ASN A 45 14.96 -4.12 -13.48
C ASN A 45 13.46 -3.83 -13.71
N LEU A 46 13.03 -3.61 -14.94
CA LEU A 46 11.62 -3.50 -15.31
C LEU A 46 10.90 -4.86 -15.18
N GLY A 47 11.53 -5.95 -15.64
CA GLY A 47 11.03 -7.32 -15.48
C GLY A 47 10.84 -7.70 -14.02
N GLN A 48 11.81 -7.38 -13.15
CA GLN A 48 11.68 -7.56 -11.69
C GLN A 48 10.47 -6.81 -11.11
N GLN A 49 10.22 -5.57 -11.55
CA GLN A 49 9.04 -4.81 -11.11
C GLN A 49 7.73 -5.42 -11.60
N GLY A 50 7.69 -5.92 -12.84
CA GLY A 50 6.53 -6.65 -13.37
C GLY A 50 6.24 -7.93 -12.57
N LEU A 51 7.29 -8.68 -12.23
CA LEU A 51 7.20 -9.92 -11.47
C LEU A 51 6.77 -9.67 -10.01
N ASP A 52 7.33 -8.64 -9.35
CA ASP A 52 6.92 -8.23 -7.99
C ASP A 52 5.45 -7.75 -7.98
N ARG A 53 4.95 -7.07 -9.04
CA ARG A 53 3.52 -6.73 -9.18
C ARG A 53 2.64 -7.95 -9.40
N ALA A 54 3.03 -8.85 -10.30
CA ALA A 54 2.27 -10.08 -10.58
C ALA A 54 2.13 -10.96 -9.33
N LYS A 55 3.18 -11.08 -8.52
CA LYS A 55 3.12 -11.74 -7.20
C LYS A 55 2.08 -11.11 -6.29
N ALA A 56 2.10 -9.79 -6.11
CA ALA A 56 1.13 -9.09 -5.27
C ALA A 56 -0.33 -9.27 -5.73
N GLU A 57 -0.58 -9.43 -7.03
CA GLU A 57 -1.92 -9.78 -7.54
C GLU A 57 -2.31 -11.23 -7.30
N ILE A 58 -1.36 -12.17 -7.43
CA ILE A 58 -1.58 -13.59 -7.11
C ILE A 58 -1.88 -13.74 -5.61
N ASP A 59 -1.08 -13.12 -4.74
CA ASP A 59 -1.27 -13.15 -3.29
C ASP A 59 -2.65 -12.59 -2.89
N ARG A 60 -3.09 -11.49 -3.50
CA ARG A 60 -4.45 -10.94 -3.30
C ARG A 60 -5.56 -11.89 -3.76
N LYS A 61 -5.37 -12.63 -4.86
CA LYS A 61 -6.33 -13.64 -5.33
C LYS A 61 -6.39 -14.84 -4.39
N LEU A 62 -5.23 -15.31 -3.92
CA LEU A 62 -5.12 -16.38 -2.93
C LEU A 62 -5.76 -15.99 -1.59
N GLU A 63 -5.58 -14.75 -1.14
CA GLU A 63 -6.18 -14.30 0.12
C GLU A 63 -7.70 -14.19 0.03
N ARG A 64 -8.25 -13.69 -1.09
CA ARG A 64 -9.70 -13.75 -1.35
C ARG A 64 -10.22 -15.18 -1.38
N MET A 65 -9.49 -16.11 -1.99
CA MET A 65 -9.85 -17.53 -2.01
C MET A 65 -9.85 -18.12 -0.60
N ARG A 66 -8.83 -17.84 0.22
CA ARG A 66 -8.79 -18.22 1.64
C ARG A 66 -9.96 -17.64 2.42
N GLN A 67 -10.32 -16.38 2.18
CA GLN A 67 -11.41 -15.71 2.86
C GLN A 67 -12.77 -16.33 2.49
N VAL A 68 -13.00 -16.66 1.21
CA VAL A 68 -14.16 -17.43 0.76
C VAL A 68 -14.18 -18.85 1.38
N ILE A 69 -13.03 -19.52 1.48
CA ILE A 69 -12.93 -20.79 2.22
C ILE A 69 -13.26 -20.58 3.70
N HIS A 70 -12.80 -19.51 4.33
CA HIS A 70 -13.15 -19.22 5.72
C HIS A 70 -14.66 -18.97 5.89
N GLU A 71 -15.29 -18.21 4.98
CA GLU A 71 -16.75 -18.00 4.99
C GLU A 71 -17.56 -19.27 4.70
N LYS A 72 -17.06 -20.16 3.82
CA LYS A 72 -17.76 -21.38 3.39
C LYS A 72 -17.46 -22.61 4.24
N THR A 73 -16.36 -22.61 4.98
CA THR A 73 -15.84 -23.74 5.76
C THR A 73 -15.73 -23.39 7.26
N ALA A 74 -16.06 -22.16 7.67
CA ALA A 74 -16.34 -21.87 9.07
C ALA A 74 -17.43 -22.82 9.60
N PRO A 75 -17.24 -23.41 10.80
CA PRO A 75 -18.30 -24.16 11.45
C PRO A 75 -19.54 -23.27 11.60
N ARG A 76 -20.69 -23.78 11.15
CA ARG A 76 -21.98 -23.08 11.25
C ARG A 76 -22.20 -22.73 12.73
N GLN A 77 -22.09 -21.44 13.07
CA GLN A 77 -22.26 -21.00 14.46
C GLN A 77 -23.61 -21.51 14.98
N PRO A 78 -23.65 -22.19 16.15
CA PRO A 78 -24.92 -22.49 16.79
C PRO A 78 -25.63 -21.16 17.08
N ALA A 79 -26.93 -21.10 16.81
CA ALA A 79 -27.72 -19.89 16.99
C ALA A 79 -27.82 -19.50 18.48
N SER A 80 -26.87 -18.69 18.93
CA SER A 80 -26.74 -18.11 20.26
C SER A 80 -25.78 -16.92 20.12
N SER A 81 -26.16 -15.68 20.40
CA SER A 81 -27.15 -15.21 21.38
C SER A 81 -28.11 -14.18 20.80
N ALA A 82 -29.33 -14.14 21.35
CA ALA A 82 -30.24 -13.02 21.18
C ALA A 82 -29.61 -11.72 21.75
N SER A 83 -30.00 -10.57 21.18
CA SER A 83 -29.66 -9.25 21.74
C SER A 83 -30.01 -9.20 23.23
N PRO A 84 -29.14 -8.65 24.10
CA PRO A 84 -29.49 -8.47 25.51
C PRO A 84 -30.73 -7.57 25.62
N PRO A 85 -31.73 -7.93 26.43
CA PRO A 85 -32.93 -7.10 26.60
C PRO A 85 -32.54 -5.76 27.27
N PRO A 86 -33.25 -4.66 26.95
CA PRO A 86 -33.01 -3.38 27.62
C PRO A 86 -33.29 -3.52 29.12
N PRO A 87 -32.52 -2.85 29.99
CA PRO A 87 -32.70 -2.95 31.44
C PRO A 87 -34.07 -2.41 31.87
N PRO A 88 -34.72 -3.01 32.89
CA PRO A 88 -36.05 -2.59 33.32
C PRO A 88 -36.02 -1.20 33.96
N ALA A 89 -37.02 -0.38 33.62
CA ALA A 89 -37.17 0.97 34.17
C ALA A 89 -37.70 0.92 35.61
N THR A 90 -36.82 1.04 36.60
CA THR A 90 -37.21 1.30 38.00
C THR A 90 -37.55 2.78 38.18
N ALA A 91 -38.84 3.09 38.20
CA ALA A 91 -39.35 4.37 38.67
C ALA A 91 -39.46 4.41 40.21
N THR A 92 -39.49 5.62 40.77
CA THR A 92 -39.45 5.99 42.21
C THR A 92 -38.07 5.81 42.87
N ALA A 93 -37.50 6.78 43.61
CA ALA A 93 -38.03 8.06 44.10
C ALA A 93 -37.04 9.24 43.94
N ALA A 94 -37.57 10.47 43.95
CA ALA A 94 -36.83 11.74 44.04
C ALA A 94 -36.88 12.29 45.49
N PRO A 95 -36.39 13.50 45.84
CA PRO A 95 -35.56 14.45 45.11
C PRO A 95 -34.36 15.05 45.92
N ARG A 96 -33.31 15.55 45.25
CA ARG A 96 -32.45 16.64 45.80
C ARG A 96 -31.93 17.60 44.71
N ARG A 97 -32.42 18.85 44.76
CA ARG A 97 -31.78 20.09 44.23
C ARG A 97 -31.02 20.78 45.39
N PRO A 98 -30.21 21.86 45.20
CA PRO A 98 -29.93 22.69 44.01
C PRO A 98 -28.42 22.61 43.61
N ALA A 99 -27.74 23.52 42.87
CA ALA A 99 -28.06 24.82 42.29
C ALA A 99 -27.20 25.14 41.04
N GLY A 100 -27.66 26.07 40.18
CA GLY A 100 -26.85 26.75 39.15
C GLY A 100 -26.58 25.95 37.85
N ARG A 101 -26.45 26.57 36.67
CA ARG A 101 -26.64 27.98 36.29
C ARG A 101 -27.05 28.03 34.81
N LYS A 102 -28.07 28.83 34.46
CA LYS A 102 -28.68 28.89 33.11
C LYS A 102 -28.11 30.09 32.32
N ALA A 103 -27.51 29.85 31.15
CA ALA A 103 -27.22 30.88 30.14
C ALA A 103 -27.22 30.21 28.74
N ARG A 104 -28.33 30.31 27.99
CA ARG A 104 -28.60 31.32 26.93
C ARG A 104 -27.68 31.21 25.71
N ARG A 105 -28.23 30.67 24.61
CA ARG A 105 -27.87 31.04 23.22
C ARG A 105 -28.23 32.53 22.98
N PRO A 106 -27.60 33.22 22.03
CA PRO A 106 -28.22 33.36 20.70
C PRO A 106 -27.21 33.26 19.53
N ALA A 107 -27.65 33.56 18.30
CA ALA A 107 -26.94 33.34 17.04
C ALA A 107 -26.50 34.64 16.32
N ALA A 108 -25.42 34.58 15.54
CA ALA A 108 -25.07 35.41 14.36
C ALA A 108 -23.76 34.85 13.75
N GLY A 109 -23.37 34.98 12.47
CA GLY A 109 -24.02 35.42 11.22
C GLY A 109 -23.50 34.51 10.06
N LYS A 110 -24.11 34.41 8.87
CA LYS A 110 -24.28 35.41 7.79
C LYS A 110 -22.99 36.14 7.37
N GLY A 111 -22.53 35.89 6.13
CA GLY A 111 -21.39 36.54 5.47
C GLY A 111 -20.63 35.57 4.54
N SER A 112 -21.11 35.26 3.33
CA SER A 112 -20.95 36.03 2.08
C SER A 112 -19.61 35.83 1.35
N ILE A 113 -19.66 34.98 0.32
CA ILE A 113 -19.09 35.16 -1.04
C ILE A 113 -17.99 36.23 -1.21
N ARG A 114 -16.80 35.82 -1.71
CA ARG A 114 -16.16 36.56 -2.81
C ARG A 114 -15.20 35.71 -3.67
N ARG A 115 -15.46 35.73 -4.99
CA ARG A 115 -14.53 35.32 -6.06
C ARG A 115 -13.26 36.18 -6.03
N LYS A 116 -12.10 35.62 -6.43
CA LYS A 116 -11.46 35.96 -7.73
C LYS A 116 -10.19 35.15 -8.02
N SER A 117 -9.97 34.89 -9.31
CA SER A 117 -8.72 34.44 -9.90
C SER A 117 -7.62 35.53 -9.80
N ALA A 118 -6.36 35.12 -9.80
CA ALA A 118 -5.30 35.55 -10.74
C ALA A 118 -3.90 35.45 -10.13
N ARG A 119 -3.05 34.59 -10.72
CA ARG A 119 -1.70 34.96 -11.18
C ARG A 119 -1.18 33.95 -12.20
#